data_AF-A0A7J8RK49-F1
#
_entry.id   AF-A0A7J8RK49-F1
#
_cell.length_a   1.000
_cell.length_b   1.000
_cell.length_c   1.000
_cell.angle_alpha   90.00
_cell.angle_beta   90.00
_cell.angle_gamma   90.00
#
_symmetry.space_group_name_H-M   'P 1'
#
loop_
_entity.id
_entity.type
_entity.pdbx_description
1 polymer ?
#
loop_
_entity_poly.entity_id
_entity_poly.type
_entity_poly.pdbx_seq_one_letter_code
_entity_poly.pdbx_strand_id
1 'polypeptide(L)' 'MLMAELWDILDGLQLVWNLSLKKVILETDNIEAIQAIQEVGKEQHDSSVIYSIKELIQHD' A
#
# COMPACT_ATOMS: atom_id res chain seq x y z
N MET A 1 -1.42 -13.87 7.40
CA MET A 1 -2.42 -12.78 7.32
C MET A 1 -1.90 -11.57 6.58
N LEU A 2 -0.60 -11.25 6.63
CA LEU A 2 0.02 -10.12 5.90
C LEU A 2 -0.45 -9.95 4.44
N MET A 3 -0.50 -11.03 3.65
CA MET A 3 -0.91 -10.92 2.25
C MET A 3 -2.36 -10.44 2.08
N ALA A 4 -3.26 -10.81 2.99
CA ALA A 4 -4.65 -10.34 2.96
C ALA A 4 -4.72 -8.84 3.26
N GLU A 5 -4.02 -8.39 4.30
CA GLU A 5 -3.92 -6.96 4.65
C GLU A 5 -3.34 -6.12 3.51
N LEU A 6 -2.29 -6.61 2.83
CA LEU A 6 -1.73 -5.92 1.67
C LEU A 6 -2.73 -5.82 0.51
N TRP A 7 -3.52 -6.85 0.26
CA TRP A 7 -4.59 -6.79 -0.74
C TRP A 7 -5.69 -5.81 -0.35
N ASP A 8 -6.10 -5.80 0.93
CA ASP A 8 -7.13 -4.87 1.43
C ASP A 8 -6.66 -3.41 1.33
N ILE A 9 -5.38 -3.15 1.64
CA ILE A 9 -4.74 -1.84 1.45
C ILE A 9 -4.74 -1.44 -0.03
N LEU A 10 -4.36 -2.36 -0.92
CA LEU A 10 -4.32 -2.10 -2.37
C LEU A 10 -5.71 -1.75 -2.93
N ASP A 11 -6.73 -2.53 -2.56
CA ASP A 11 -8.12 -2.29 -2.98
C ASP A 11 -8.61 -0.91 -2.49
N GLY A 12 -8.36 -0.59 -1.22
CA GLY A 12 -8.69 0.72 -0.65
C GLY A 12 -8.01 1.88 -1.38
N LEU A 13 -6.71 1.76 -1.69
CA LEU A 13 -5.98 2.78 -2.43
C LEU A 13 -6.49 2.94 -3.86
N GLN A 14 -6.80 1.85 -4.56
CA GLN A 14 -7.38 1.91 -5.90
C GLN A 14 -8.74 2.61 -5.90
N LEU A 15 -9.58 2.36 -4.90
CA LEU A 15 -10.86 3.04 -4.73
C LEU A 15 -10.66 4.55 -4.56
N VAL A 16 -9.72 4.96 -3.71
CA VAL A 16 -9.38 6.38 -3.47
C VAL A 16 -8.97 7.08 -4.76
N TRP A 17 -8.11 6.43 -5.56
CA TRP A 17 -7.68 6.94 -6.86
C TRP A 17 -8.84 7.04 -7.86
N ASN A 18 -9.69 6.03 -7.95
CA ASN A 18 -10.87 6.03 -8.80
C ASN A 18 -11.85 7.16 -8.43
N LEU A 19 -11.88 7.55 -7.15
CA LEU A 19 -12.68 8.66 -6.64
C LEU A 19 -12.00 10.02 -6.76
N SER A 20 -10.80 10.10 -7.36
CA SER A 20 -10.00 11.33 -7.51
C SER A 20 -9.73 12.05 -6.19
N LEU A 21 -9.63 11.30 -5.09
CA LEU A 21 -9.31 11.83 -3.78
C LEU A 21 -7.81 12.10 -3.69
N LYS A 22 -7.43 13.33 -3.35
CA LYS A 22 -6.02 13.77 -3.32
C LYS A 22 -5.29 13.45 -2.02
N LYS A 23 -6.03 13.11 -0.96
CA LYS A 23 -5.46 12.86 0.36
C LYS A 23 -6.30 11.82 1.07
N VAL A 24 -5.66 10.76 1.50
CA VAL A 24 -6.26 9.68 2.28
C VAL A 24 -5.42 9.44 3.54
N ILE A 25 -6.09 9.04 4.61
CA ILE A 25 -5.45 8.50 5.81
C ILE A 25 -5.76 7.00 5.81
N LEU A 26 -4.71 6.18 5.75
CA LEU A 26 -4.82 4.73 5.86
C LEU A 26 -4.53 4.32 7.30
N GLU A 27 -5.43 3.56 7.91
CA GLU A 27 -5.27 3.01 9.26
C GLU A 27 -5.35 1.48 9.17
N THR A 28 -4.36 0.78 9.75
CA THR A 28 -4.32 -0.68 9.88
C THR A 28 -3.68 -1.02 11.23
N ASP A 29 -4.12 -2.11 11.84
CA ASP A 29 -3.52 -2.67 13.05
C ASP A 29 -2.39 -3.67 12.74
N ASN A 30 -2.12 -3.92 11.46
CA ASN A 30 -1.09 -4.84 11.02
C ASN A 30 0.28 -4.15 10.89
N ILE A 31 1.12 -4.31 11.91
CA ILE A 31 2.46 -3.73 11.94
C ILE A 31 3.38 -4.25 10.81
N GLU A 32 3.24 -5.50 10.38
CA GLU A 32 4.03 -6.08 9.29
C GLU A 32 3.69 -5.40 7.96
N ALA A 33 2.41 -5.09 7.72
CA ALA A 33 1.96 -4.37 6.53
C ALA A 33 2.52 -2.95 6.51
N ILE A 34 2.47 -2.25 7.65
CA ILE A 34 3.06 -0.90 7.81
C ILE A 34 4.55 -0.92 7.46
N GLN A 35 5.31 -1.88 8.01
CA GLN A 35 6.73 -2.01 7.75
C GLN A 35 7.01 -2.31 6.27
N ALA A 36 6.25 -3.22 5.66
CA ALA A 36 6.43 -3.60 4.25
C ALA A 36 6.25 -2.42 3.29
N ILE A 37 5.26 -1.55 3.54
CA ILE A 37 4.97 -0.41 2.67
C ILE A 37 5.84 0.82 2.97
N GLN A 38 6.33 0.97 4.20
CA GLN A 38 7.19 2.11 4.61
C GLN A 38 8.68 1.88 4.34
N GLU A 39 9.15 0.64 4.18
CA GLU A 39 10.55 0.38 3.83
C GLU A 39 10.86 0.87 2.41
N VAL A 40 11.46 2.06 2.32
CA VAL A 40 11.96 2.67 1.07
C VAL A 40 13.32 2.05 0.72
N GLY A 41 13.48 1.52 -0.49
CA GLY A 41 14.80 1.15 -1.05
C GLY A 41 15.20 -0.34 -1.03
N LYS A 42 14.29 -1.27 -0.69
CA LYS A 42 14.54 -2.73 -0.84
C LYS A 42 13.68 -3.35 -1.95
N GLU A 43 13.77 -2.81 -3.15
CA GLU A 43 12.99 -3.28 -4.31
C GLU A 43 13.36 -4.69 -4.79
N GLN A 44 14.48 -5.27 -4.36
CA GLN A 44 14.98 -6.55 -4.89
C GLN A 44 14.14 -7.78 -4.48
N HIS A 45 13.23 -7.67 -3.50
CA HIS A 45 12.42 -8.80 -3.02
C HIS A 45 10.96 -8.46 -2.67
N ASP A 46 10.46 -7.28 -3.05
CA ASP A 46 9.06 -6.92 -2.78
C ASP A 46 8.10 -7.75 -3.66
N SER A 47 7.03 -8.25 -3.04
CA SER A 47 5.93 -8.86 -3.81
C SER A 47 5.30 -7.83 -4.75
N SER A 48 4.74 -8.27 -5.88
CA SER A 48 4.09 -7.36 -6.85
C SER A 48 3.03 -6.46 -6.21
N VAL A 49 2.37 -6.93 -5.15
CA VAL A 49 1.37 -6.16 -4.40
C VAL A 49 2.00 -5.00 -3.61
N ILE A 50 3.13 -5.24 -2.94
CA ILE A 50 3.86 -4.18 -2.20
C ILE A 50 4.33 -3.10 -3.18
N TYR A 51 4.84 -3.51 -4.34
CA TYR A 51 5.25 -2.57 -5.39
C TYR A 51 4.07 -1.70 -5.86
N SER A 52 2.91 -2.30 -6.16
CA SER A 52 1.72 -1.54 -6.56
C SER A 52 1.22 -0.59 -5.47
N ILE A 53 1.27 -0.99 -4.20
CA ILE A 53 0.89 -0.10 -3.09
C ILE A 53 1.85 1.09 -3.01
N LYS A 54 3.16 0.85 -3.08
CA LYS A 54 4.18 1.92 -3.04
C LYS A 54 4.00 2.90 -4.19
N GLU A 55 3.77 2.40 -5.41
CA GLU A 55 3.44 3.24 -6.56
C GLU A 55 2.22 4.12 -6.25
N LEU A 56 1.09 3.56 -5.79
CA LEU A 56 -0.12 4.33 -5.50
C LEU A 56 0.01 5.34 -4.35
N ILE A 57 0.94 5.11 -3.40
CA ILE A 57 1.24 6.05 -2.31
C ILE A 57 2.16 7.17 -2.80
N GLN A 58 3.13 6.86 -3.67
CA GLN A 58 4.11 7.82 -4.19
C GLN A 58 3.61 8.59 -5.42
N HIS A 59 2.54 8.13 -6.06
CA HIS A 59 1.93 8.81 -7.20
C HIS A 59 1.32 10.13 -6.70
N ASP A 60 2.00 11.25 -6.98
CA ASP A 60 1.54 12.63 -6.75
C ASP A 60 1.15 13.27 -8.09
#